data_AF-A0A7C0Z1Z6-F1
#
_entry.id   AF-A0A7C0Z1Z6-F1
#
_cell.length_a   1.000
_cell.length_b   1.000
_cell.length_c   1.000
_cell.angle_alpha   90.00
_cell.angle_beta   90.00
_cell.angle_gamma   90.00
#
_symmetry.space_group_name_H-M   'P 1'
#
loop_
_entity.id
_entity.type
_entity.pdbx_description
1 polymer ?
#
loop_
_entity_poly.entity_id
_entity_poly.type
_entity_poly.pdbx_seq_one_letter_code
_entity_poly.pdbx_strand_id
1 'polypeptide(L)'
;MGKDINEIKIKWDATSPDKVFYVKWKVKRKIDTWTSAFYEVVAQGKQNSQTRKGEITIALVPSFRTEVKVNFLQKTFWWIYYFIYYKKKRNRDFLYAKNLANKLKLAIANLYGIKAMESV
;
A
#
# COMPACT_ATOMS: atom_id res chain seq x y z
N MET A 1 1.29 19.38 0.53
CA MET A 1 1.63 18.02 0.07
C MET A 1 2.54 17.36 1.10
N GLY A 2 2.13 16.22 1.66
CA GLY A 2 2.87 15.56 2.75
C GLY A 2 4.17 14.92 2.26
N LYS A 3 5.25 15.11 3.03
CA LYS A 3 6.65 14.74 2.75
C LYS A 3 6.89 13.26 2.41
N ASP A 4 5.90 12.38 2.60
CA ASP A 4 6.03 10.91 2.49
C ASP A 4 5.18 10.29 1.36
N ILE A 5 4.56 11.10 0.50
CA ILE A 5 3.78 10.63 -0.64
C ILE A 5 4.61 10.77 -1.92
N ASN A 6 5.05 9.65 -2.47
CA ASN A 6 5.73 9.64 -3.77
C ASN A 6 4.73 9.21 -4.85
N GLU A 7 4.45 10.12 -5.77
CA GLU A 7 3.74 9.82 -7.00
C GLU A 7 4.73 9.22 -8.00
N ILE A 8 4.52 7.95 -8.38
CA ILE A 8 5.52 7.17 -9.12
C ILE A 8 5.32 7.28 -10.63
N LYS A 9 4.08 7.37 -11.09
CA LYS A 9 3.78 7.33 -12.53
C LYS A 9 2.38 7.85 -12.80
N ILE A 10 2.28 8.86 -13.66
CA ILE A 10 1.03 9.30 -14.29
C ILE A 10 1.18 9.00 -15.78
N LYS A 11 0.28 8.20 -16.34
CA LYS A 11 0.12 8.04 -17.79
C LYS A 11 -1.28 8.47 -18.14
N TRP A 12 -1.40 9.42 -19.06
CA TRP A 12 -2.66 9.98 -19.51
C TRP A 12 -2.58 10.13 -21.03
N ASP A 13 -3.37 9.34 -21.78
CA ASP A 13 -3.55 9.52 -23.22
C ASP A 13 -4.96 10.08 -23.46
N ALA A 14 -5.03 11.36 -23.83
CA ALA A 14 -6.27 12.06 -24.13
C ALA A 14 -6.63 12.06 -25.63
N THR A 15 -5.68 11.65 -26.47
CA THR A 15 -5.74 11.78 -27.93
C THR A 15 -6.37 10.58 -28.62
N SER A 16 -6.34 9.41 -27.97
CA SER A 16 -7.00 8.21 -28.47
C SER A 16 -8.52 8.22 -28.19
N PRO A 17 -9.36 7.65 -29.09
CA PRO A 17 -10.79 7.47 -28.85
C PRO A 17 -11.08 6.73 -27.55
N ASP A 18 -10.19 5.82 -27.14
CA ASP A 18 -10.17 5.20 -25.82
C ASP A 18 -9.16 5.93 -24.93
N LYS A 19 -9.67 6.82 -24.08
CA LYS A 19 -8.87 7.55 -23.11
C LYS A 19 -8.48 6.61 -21.98
N VAL A 20 -7.18 6.45 -21.74
CA VAL A 20 -6.65 5.57 -20.69
C VAL A 20 -5.90 6.42 -19.67
N PHE A 21 -6.14 6.15 -18.39
CA PHE A 21 -5.36 6.73 -17.30
C PHE A 21 -4.76 5.64 -16.42
N TYR A 22 -3.56 5.92 -15.91
CA TYR A 22 -2.88 5.10 -14.92
C TYR A 22 -2.14 6.01 -13.95
N VAL A 23 -2.46 5.89 -12.67
CA VAL A 23 -1.81 6.61 -11.58
C VAL A 23 -1.41 5.64 -10.49
N LYS A 24 -0.18 5.80 -9.98
CA LYS A 24 0.36 4.98 -8.90
C LYS A 24 0.96 5.87 -7.82
N TRP A 25 0.37 5.83 -6.63
CA TRP A 25 0.88 6.47 -5.42
C TRP A 25 1.49 5.43 -4.50
N LYS A 26 2.66 5.74 -3.94
CA LYS A 26 3.31 4.90 -2.94
C LYS A 26 3.63 5.71 -1.71
N VAL A 27 3.14 5.22 -0.57
CA VAL A 27 3.41 5.79 0.74
C VAL A 27 4.23 4.78 1.53
N LYS A 28 5.34 5.24 2.11
CA LYS A 28 6.16 4.45 3.03
C LYS A 28 5.98 5.01 4.44
N ARG A 29 5.63 4.14 5.38
CA ARG A 29 5.58 4.48 6.81
C ARG A 29 6.57 3.61 7.57
N LYS A 30 7.57 4.25 8.17
CA LYS A 30 8.50 3.58 9.09
C LYS A 30 7.76 3.31 10.40
N ILE A 31 7.73 2.06 10.85
CA ILE A 31 7.07 1.65 12.09
C ILE A 31 8.09 1.55 13.22
N ASP A 32 9.22 0.92 12.95
CA ASP A 32 10.35 0.88 13.86
C ASP A 32 11.68 0.91 13.10
N THR A 33 12.79 0.62 13.80
CA THR A 33 14.14 0.64 13.23
C THR A 33 14.29 -0.33 12.04
N TRP A 34 13.60 -1.46 12.04
CA TRP A 34 13.76 -2.53 11.07
C TRP A 34 12.54 -2.74 10.18
N THR A 35 11.39 -2.21 10.57
CA THR A 35 10.09 -2.52 10.00
C THR A 35 9.47 -1.29 9.37
N SER A 36 9.01 -1.46 8.13
CA SER A 36 8.27 -0.46 7.38
C SER A 36 7.01 -1.06 6.77
N ALA A 37 5.94 -0.29 6.80
CA ALA A 37 4.73 -0.55 6.04
C ALA A 37 4.77 0.28 4.74
N PHE A 38 4.33 -0.31 3.64
CA PHE A 38 4.16 0.40 2.37
C PHE A 38 2.72 0.22 1.91
N TYR A 39 2.14 1.31 1.44
CA TYR A 39 0.81 1.33 0.89
C TYR A 39 0.92 1.85 -0.53
N GLU A 40 0.62 0.98 -1.48
CA GLU A 40 0.60 1.34 -2.89
C GLU A 40 -0.86 1.41 -3.35
N VAL A 41 -1.26 2.57 -3.87
CA VAL A 41 -2.58 2.77 -4.47
C VAL A 41 -2.39 2.93 -5.96
N VAL A 42 -3.00 2.05 -6.73
CA VAL A 42 -2.99 2.08 -8.19
C VAL A 42 -4.40 2.36 -8.66
N ALA A 43 -4.60 3.50 -9.32
CA ALA A 43 -5.84 3.82 -10.00
C ALA A 43 -5.60 3.75 -11.50
N GLN A 44 -6.38 2.91 -12.19
CA GLN A 44 -6.30 2.79 -13.64
C GLN A 44 -7.69 2.70 -14.23
N GLY A 45 -7.86 3.17 -15.45
CA GLY A 45 -9.15 3.09 -16.11
C GLY A 45 -9.05 3.40 -17.58
N LYS A 46 -10.10 3.00 -18.29
CA LYS A 46 -10.30 3.26 -19.72
C LYS A 46 -11.69 3.83 -19.92
N GLN A 47 -11.81 4.88 -20.70
CA GLN A 47 -13.09 5.48 -21.06
C GLN A 47 -13.13 5.74 -22.56
N ASN A 48 -14.14 5.20 -23.23
CA ASN A 48 -14.36 5.45 -24.64
C ASN A 48 -15.05 6.82 -24.81
N SER A 49 -14.44 7.70 -25.60
CA SER A 49 -14.89 9.09 -25.77
C SER A 49 -16.19 9.22 -26.56
N GLN A 50 -16.57 8.21 -27.34
CA GLN A 50 -17.80 8.21 -28.15
C GLN A 50 -19.00 7.69 -27.36
N THR A 51 -18.83 6.59 -26.64
CA THR A 51 -19.91 5.97 -25.86
C THR A 51 -20.02 6.52 -24.43
N ARG A 52 -19.01 7.29 -23.98
CA ARG A 52 -18.82 7.79 -22.61
C ARG A 52 -18.79 6.71 -21.52
N LYS A 53 -18.85 5.44 -21.89
CA LYS A 53 -18.72 4.30 -20.99
C LYS A 53 -17.25 4.03 -20.71
N GLY A 54 -16.96 3.65 -19.48
CA GLY A 54 -15.61 3.37 -19.04
C GLY A 54 -15.59 2.54 -17.78
N GLU A 55 -14.42 2.00 -17.48
CA GLU A 55 -14.17 1.18 -16.32
C GLU A 55 -13.01 1.80 -15.54
N ILE A 56 -13.16 1.81 -14.21
CA ILE A 56 -12.12 2.29 -13.29
C ILE A 56 -11.83 1.18 -12.30
N THR A 57 -10.57 0.82 -12.19
CA THR A 57 -10.03 -0.13 -11.23
C THR A 57 -9.13 0.61 -10.26
N ILE A 58 -9.45 0.52 -8.96
CA ILE A 58 -8.60 1.04 -7.89
C ILE A 58 -8.12 -0.16 -7.07
N ALA A 59 -6.81 -0.36 -7.04
CA ALA A 59 -6.15 -1.40 -6.27
C ALA A 59 -5.34 -0.77 -5.13
N LEU A 60 -5.55 -1.30 -3.92
CA LEU A 60 -4.70 -1.01 -2.75
C LEU A 60 -3.85 -2.24 -2.47
N VAL A 61 -2.53 -2.09 -2.56
CA VAL A 61 -1.55 -3.15 -2.31
C VAL A 61 -0.74 -2.78 -1.07
N PRO A 62 -1.17 -3.22 0.13
CA PRO A 62 -0.40 -3.04 1.34
C PRO A 62 0.74 -4.07 1.39
N SER A 63 1.89 -3.67 1.90
CA SER A 63 3.00 -4.58 2.21
C SER A 63 3.67 -4.21 3.52
N PHE A 64 4.13 -5.23 4.25
CA PHE A 64 4.76 -5.08 5.55
C PHE A 64 6.10 -5.80 5.52
N ARG A 65 7.19 -5.05 5.66
CA ARG A 65 8.55 -5.58 5.50
C ARG A 65 9.38 -5.28 6.73
N THR A 66 10.04 -6.31 7.23
CA THR A 66 11.08 -6.21 8.26
C THR A 66 12.41 -6.59 7.63
N GLU A 67 13.38 -5.68 7.66
CA GLU A 67 14.73 -5.90 7.13
C GLU A 67 15.76 -5.69 8.24
N VAL A 68 16.60 -6.70 8.46
CA VAL A 68 17.68 -6.66 9.44
C VAL A 68 18.95 -7.12 8.76
N LYS A 69 19.98 -6.28 8.78
CA LYS A 69 21.31 -6.66 8.29
C LYS A 69 22.06 -7.30 9.45
N VAL A 70 22.37 -8.59 9.32
CA VAL A 70 23.09 -9.36 10.35
C VAL A 70 24.19 -10.21 9.72
N ASN A 71 25.34 -10.28 10.38
CA ASN A 71 26.41 -11.22 10.07
C ASN A 71 26.12 -12.62 10.66
N PHE A 72 26.91 -13.65 10.34
CA PHE A 72 26.64 -15.04 10.73
C PHE A 72 26.39 -15.23 12.24
N LEU A 73 27.26 -14.69 13.11
CA LEU A 73 27.07 -14.78 14.57
C LEU A 73 25.87 -13.96 15.06
N GLN A 74 25.66 -12.77 14.49
CA GLN A 74 24.52 -11.90 14.84
C GLN A 74 23.18 -12.51 14.42
N LYS A 75 23.15 -13.38 13.41
CA LYS A 75 21.94 -14.09 12.98
C LYS A 75 21.39 -14.99 14.09
N THR A 76 22.26 -15.70 14.81
CA THR A 76 21.86 -16.56 15.93
C THR A 76 21.32 -15.73 17.08
N PHE A 77 22.00 -14.65 17.47
CA PHE A 77 21.51 -13.74 18.51
C PHE A 77 20.19 -13.07 18.10
N TRP A 78 20.06 -12.66 16.84
CA TRP A 78 18.83 -12.09 16.32
C TRP A 78 17.68 -13.09 16.37
N TRP A 79 17.94 -14.37 16.07
CA TRP A 79 16.92 -15.41 16.16
C TRP A 79 16.43 -15.57 17.61
N ILE A 80 17.34 -15.66 18.58
CA ILE A 80 16.98 -15.74 20.00
C ILE A 80 16.17 -14.51 20.43
N TYR A 81 16.65 -13.30 20.12
CA TYR A 81 15.92 -12.05 20.39
C TYR A 81 14.55 -12.02 19.71
N TYR A 82 14.47 -12.55 18.49
CA TYR A 82 13.23 -12.59 17.73
C TYR A 82 12.18 -13.42 18.43
N PHE A 83 12.53 -14.63 18.85
CA PHE A 83 11.62 -15.56 19.49
C PHE A 83 11.17 -15.09 20.87
N ILE A 84 12.09 -14.56 21.67
CA ILE A 84 11.79 -14.15 23.05
C ILE A 84 11.00 -12.84 23.08
N TYR A 85 11.36 -11.85 22.26
CA TYR A 85 10.87 -10.49 22.42
C TYR A 85 10.23 -9.93 21.15
N TYR A 86 10.94 -9.98 20.03
CA TYR A 86 10.54 -9.21 18.85
C TYR A 86 9.26 -9.72 18.19
N LYS A 87 8.98 -11.04 18.24
CA LYS A 87 7.79 -11.65 17.62
C LYS A 87 6.49 -11.01 18.12
N LYS A 88 6.38 -10.76 19.44
CA LYS A 88 5.20 -10.13 20.03
C LYS A 88 5.03 -8.68 19.53
N LYS A 89 6.13 -7.93 19.52
CA LYS A 89 6.17 -6.56 18.99
C LYS A 89 5.77 -6.51 17.52
N ARG A 90 6.38 -7.35 16.68
CA ARG A 90 6.11 -7.44 15.24
C ARG A 90 4.66 -7.75 14.95
N ASN A 91 4.02 -8.64 15.71
CA ASN A 91 2.60 -8.97 15.51
C ASN A 91 1.70 -7.77 15.83
N ARG A 92 1.98 -7.04 16.91
CA ARG A 92 1.26 -5.80 17.24
C ARG A 92 1.43 -4.76 16.12
N ASP A 93 2.66 -4.59 15.66
CA ASP A 93 3.00 -3.61 14.63
C ASP A 93 2.37 -3.99 13.26
N PHE A 94 2.26 -5.30 12.98
CA PHE A 94 1.53 -5.82 11.82
C PHE A 94 0.03 -5.52 11.90
N LEU A 95 -0.61 -5.77 13.05
CA LEU A 95 -2.02 -5.44 13.26
C LEU A 95 -2.29 -3.94 13.10
N TYR A 96 -1.39 -3.10 13.62
CA TYR A 96 -1.46 -1.66 13.40
C TYR A 96 -1.39 -1.30 11.91
N ALA A 97 -0.42 -1.86 11.17
CA ALA A 97 -0.27 -1.61 9.74
C ALA A 97 -1.48 -2.11 8.92
N LYS A 98 -2.07 -3.25 9.30
CA LYS A 98 -3.28 -3.80 8.71
C LYS A 98 -4.48 -2.89 8.95
N ASN A 99 -4.65 -2.40 10.18
CA ASN A 99 -5.74 -1.48 10.51
C ASN A 99 -5.63 -0.18 9.72
N LEU A 100 -4.42 0.33 9.51
CA LEU A 100 -4.20 1.48 8.62
C LEU A 100 -4.57 1.18 7.16
N ALA A 101 -4.24 -0.02 6.65
CA ALA A 101 -4.65 -0.44 5.30
C ALA A 101 -6.18 -0.46 5.17
N ASN A 102 -6.88 -1.05 6.14
CA ASN A 102 -8.34 -1.12 6.15
C ASN A 102 -8.96 0.29 6.23
N LYS A 103 -8.44 1.18 7.07
CA LYS A 103 -8.89 2.58 7.12
C LYS A 103 -8.72 3.29 5.78
N LEU A 104 -7.59 3.08 5.10
CA LEU A 104 -7.35 3.66 3.77
C LEU A 104 -8.32 3.08 2.73
N LYS A 105 -8.54 1.77 2.75
CA LYS A 105 -9.51 1.09 1.88
C LYS A 105 -10.92 1.66 2.07
N LEU A 106 -11.37 1.81 3.32
CA LEU A 106 -12.69 2.36 3.64
C LEU A 106 -12.80 3.83 3.23
N ALA A 107 -11.76 4.64 3.46
CA ALA A 107 -11.74 6.04 3.03
C ALA A 107 -11.87 6.17 1.51
N ILE A 108 -11.12 5.35 0.74
CA ILE A 108 -11.24 5.30 -0.72
C ILE A 108 -12.64 4.86 -1.12
N ALA A 109 -13.16 3.78 -0.54
CA ALA A 109 -14.48 3.27 -0.86
C ALA A 109 -15.59 4.30 -0.61
N ASN A 110 -15.55 5.00 0.53
CA ASN A 110 -16.49 6.07 0.86
C ASN A 110 -16.43 7.24 -0.13
N LEU A 111 -15.22 7.63 -0.57
CA LEU A 111 -15.06 8.70 -1.57
C LEU A 111 -15.72 8.36 -2.91
N TYR A 112 -15.72 7.10 -3.30
CA TYR A 112 -16.35 6.63 -4.54
C TYR A 112 -17.76 6.08 -4.35
N GLY A 113 -18.35 6.18 -3.14
CA GLY A 113 -19.68 5.66 -2.85
C GLY A 113 -19.80 4.13 -2.91
N ILE A 114 -18.68 3.40 -2.80
CA ILE A 114 -18.62 1.94 -2.87
C ILE A 114 -18.77 1.37 -1.46
N LYS A 115 -19.65 0.38 -1.26
CA LYS A 115 -19.67 -0.41 -0.02
C LYS A 115 -18.50 -1.40 -0.02
N ALA A 116 -17.40 -1.05 0.64
CA ALA A 116 -16.29 -1.97 0.90
C ALA A 116 -16.40 -2.60 2.29
N MET A 117 -16.25 -3.92 2.38
CA MET A 117 -16.09 -4.63 3.65
C MET A 117 -14.62 -4.61 4.10
N GLU A 118 -14.38 -4.65 5.41
CA GLU A 118 -13.04 -4.84 5.95
C GLU A 118 -12.44 -6.18 5.48
N SER A 119 -11.15 -6.19 5.20
CA SER A 119 -10.46 -7.44 4.86
C SER A 119 -10.04 -8.16 6.15
N VAL A 120 -10.47 -9.43 6.29
CA VAL A 120 -10.17 -10.35 7.41
C VAL A 120 -8.68 -10.63 7.53
#